data_AF-A0A9W9NNW0-F1
#
_entry.id   AF-A0A9W9NNW0-F1
#
_cell.length_a   1.000
_cell.length_b   1.000
_cell.length_c   1.000
_cell.angle_alpha   90.00
_cell.angle_beta   90.00
_cell.angle_gamma   90.00
#
_symmetry.space_group_name_H-M   'P 1'
#
loop_
_entity.id
_entity.type
_entity.pdbx_description
1 polymer ?
#
loop_
_entity_poly.entity_id
_entity_poly.type
_entity_poly.pdbx_seq_one_letter_code
_entity_poly.pdbx_strand_id
1 'polypeptide(L)'
;MLLGDALNMRHPLTGGGMTVALTDVVIIRDVLSPEKVPSLKDTRLVLKQLQEFHWLRKKSSMVINILAQALYLLFAANDDSLYALQRGCFRYFQNGPKCTDEPVLMLAGLLKQPSVLISHFFTVAFLSIRVQLSATPWSQLYMFPINSIQVFWKACVVILPFLYAELTS
;
A
#
# COMPACT_ATOMS: atom_id res chain seq x y z
N MET A 1 -17.06 4.98 21.17
CA MET A 1 -16.41 4.99 19.84
C MET A 1 -15.04 5.61 19.98
N LEU A 2 -14.00 5.01 19.41
CA LEU A 2 -12.65 5.59 19.38
C LEU A 2 -12.27 5.94 17.93
N LEU A 3 -11.49 6.99 17.74
CA LEU A 3 -11.12 7.58 16.46
C LEU A 3 -9.68 8.06 16.45
N GLY A 4 -9.10 8.21 15.25
CA GLY A 4 -7.74 8.70 15.06
C GLY A 4 -6.66 7.73 15.54
N ASP A 5 -5.54 8.29 15.98
CA ASP A 5 -4.35 7.55 16.44
C ASP A 5 -4.63 6.70 17.68
N ALA A 6 -5.65 7.06 18.48
CA ALA A 6 -6.11 6.26 19.61
C ALA A 6 -6.73 4.91 19.18
N LEU A 7 -7.13 4.76 17.90
CA LEU A 7 -7.62 3.48 17.37
C LEU A 7 -6.58 2.72 16.52
N ASN A 8 -5.65 3.42 15.84
CA ASN A 8 -4.64 2.74 15.02
C ASN A 8 -3.44 3.66 14.72
N MET A 9 -2.38 3.56 15.54
CA MET A 9 -1.09 4.19 15.24
C MET A 9 -0.39 3.51 14.06
N ARG A 10 0.28 4.31 13.22
CA ARG A 10 1.07 3.84 12.08
C ARG A 10 2.45 4.48 12.11
N HIS A 11 3.40 3.86 11.43
CA HIS A 11 4.74 4.42 11.30
C HIS A 11 4.67 5.83 10.68
N PRO A 12 5.30 6.86 11.26
CA PRO A 12 5.18 8.25 10.81
C PRO A 12 5.85 8.54 9.45
N LEU A 13 6.38 7.53 8.76
CA LEU A 13 7.21 7.68 7.55
C LEU A 13 6.43 8.34 6.41
N THR A 14 5.11 8.19 6.39
CA THR A 14 4.23 8.66 5.32
C THR A 14 3.46 9.93 5.67
N GLY A 15 3.56 10.44 6.91
CA GLY A 15 2.84 11.62 7.38
C GLY A 15 1.30 11.55 7.28
N GLY A 16 0.73 10.38 6.96
CA GLY A 16 -0.68 10.22 6.58
C GLY A 16 -1.70 10.20 7.72
N GLY A 17 -1.27 10.34 8.99
CA GLY A 17 -2.14 10.23 10.16
C GLY A 17 -3.30 11.22 10.15
N MET A 18 -3.02 12.49 9.81
CA MET A 18 -4.04 13.53 9.71
C MET A 18 -5.03 13.30 8.56
N THR A 19 -4.55 12.83 7.41
CA THR A 19 -5.41 12.55 6.25
C THR A 19 -6.35 11.38 6.51
N VAL A 20 -5.87 10.36 7.23
CA VAL A 20 -6.69 9.23 7.67
C VAL A 20 -7.72 9.68 8.70
N ALA A 21 -7.35 10.53 9.66
CA ALA A 21 -8.28 11.06 10.66
C ALA A 21 -9.41 11.89 10.00
N LEU A 22 -9.08 12.76 9.04
CA LEU A 22 -10.08 13.53 8.30
C LEU A 22 -10.96 12.63 7.42
N THR A 23 -10.37 11.61 6.80
CA THR A 23 -11.13 10.60 6.05
C THR A 23 -12.11 9.85 6.96
N ASP A 24 -11.69 9.47 8.16
CA ASP A 24 -12.56 8.79 9.13
C ASP A 24 -13.75 9.68 9.53
N VAL A 25 -13.55 10.98 9.73
CA VAL A 25 -14.63 11.94 10.03
C VAL A 25 -15.64 12.02 8.88
N VAL A 26 -15.17 12.09 7.63
CA VAL A 26 -16.05 12.13 6.44
C VAL A 26 -16.89 10.85 6.34
N ILE A 27 -16.26 9.67 6.47
CA ILE A 27 -16.98 8.39 6.40
C ILE A 27 -18.03 8.30 7.51
N ILE A 28 -17.70 8.73 8.73
CA ILE A 28 -18.67 8.73 9.85
C ILE A 28 -19.84 9.66 9.57
N ARG A 29 -19.58 10.86 9.05
CA ARG A 29 -20.62 11.81 8.69
C ARG A 29 -21.59 11.22 7.66
N ASP A 30 -21.09 10.46 6.69
CA ASP A 30 -21.93 9.85 5.66
C ASP A 30 -22.71 8.63 6.17
N VAL A 31 -22.12 7.84 7.08
CA VAL A 31 -22.67 6.62 7.67
C VAL A 31 -23.68 6.91 8.79
N LEU A 32 -23.43 7.95 9.59
CA LEU A 32 -24.34 8.43 10.66
C LEU A 32 -25.15 9.66 10.23
N SER A 33 -25.25 9.92 8.93
CA SER A 33 -26.07 11.02 8.42
C SER A 33 -27.52 10.88 8.90
N PRO A 34 -28.23 11.99 9.21
CA PRO A 34 -29.64 11.93 9.64
C PRO A 34 -30.56 11.22 8.65
N GLU A 35 -30.17 11.17 7.36
CA GLU A 35 -30.86 10.45 6.29
C GLU A 35 -30.79 8.93 6.48
N LYS A 36 -29.67 8.41 6.99
CA LYS A 36 -29.46 6.97 7.26
C LYS A 36 -29.79 6.58 8.69
N VAL A 37 -29.55 7.49 9.64
CA VAL A 37 -29.78 7.32 11.08
C VAL A 37 -30.59 8.51 11.60
N PRO A 38 -31.94 8.45 11.54
CA PRO A 38 -32.80 9.55 11.97
C PRO A 38 -32.69 9.87 13.46
N SER A 39 -32.28 8.88 14.27
CA SER A 39 -32.10 9.03 15.72
C SER A 39 -30.92 8.19 16.20
N LEU A 40 -29.96 8.84 16.85
CA LEU A 40 -28.81 8.19 17.48
C LEU A 40 -29.19 7.36 18.72
N LYS A 41 -30.45 7.41 19.16
CA LYS A 41 -30.97 6.55 20.24
C LYS A 41 -31.21 5.12 19.77
N ASP A 42 -31.29 4.88 18.46
CA ASP A 42 -31.41 3.51 17.92
C ASP A 42 -30.04 2.84 17.88
N THR A 43 -29.68 2.22 19.01
CA THR A 43 -28.40 1.53 19.19
C THR A 43 -28.19 0.42 18.15
N ARG A 44 -29.25 -0.25 17.67
CA ARG A 44 -29.11 -1.34 16.68
C ARG A 44 -28.72 -0.80 15.32
N LEU A 45 -29.37 0.27 14.89
CA LEU A 45 -29.07 0.95 13.64
C LEU A 45 -27.67 1.56 13.66
N VAL A 46 -27.30 2.22 14.77
CA VAL A 46 -25.97 2.79 14.99
C VAL A 46 -24.88 1.71 14.96
N LEU A 47 -25.09 0.57 15.61
CA LEU A 47 -24.11 -0.54 15.59
C LEU A 47 -23.92 -1.13 14.18
N LYS A 48 -25.01 -1.27 13.40
CA LYS A 48 -24.93 -1.73 12.01
C LYS A 48 -24.13 -0.75 11.14
N GLN A 49 -24.42 0.54 11.27
CA GLN A 49 -23.70 1.60 10.57
C GLN A 49 -22.21 1.67 11.02
N LEU A 50 -21.92 1.46 12.30
CA LEU A 50 -20.54 1.36 12.78
C LEU A 50 -19.78 0.16 12.22
N GLN A 51 -20.43 -0.99 12.03
CA GLN A 51 -19.82 -2.13 11.31
C GLN A 51 -19.45 -1.76 9.87
N GLU A 52 -20.33 -1.05 9.16
CA GLU A 52 -20.07 -0.55 7.80
C GLU A 52 -18.91 0.45 7.79
N PHE A 53 -18.86 1.37 8.76
CA PHE A 53 -17.73 2.27 8.97
C PHE A 53 -16.41 1.50 9.18
N HIS A 54 -16.41 0.46 10.02
CA HIS A 54 -15.22 -0.37 10.25
C HIS A 54 -14.75 -1.07 8.97
N TRP A 55 -15.67 -1.54 8.14
CA TRP A 55 -15.35 -2.12 6.84
C TRP A 55 -14.75 -1.10 5.86
N LEU A 56 -15.38 0.06 5.71
CA LEU A 56 -14.91 1.14 4.82
C LEU A 56 -13.54 1.66 5.26
N ARG A 57 -13.32 1.82 6.57
CA ARG A 57 -12.04 2.22 7.13
C ARG A 57 -10.96 1.17 6.91
N LYS A 58 -11.26 -0.12 7.12
CA LYS A 58 -10.31 -1.22 6.87
C LYS A 58 -9.86 -1.19 5.41
N LYS A 59 -10.80 -1.09 4.46
CA LYS A 59 -10.50 -0.97 3.02
C LYS A 59 -9.67 0.28 2.71
N SER A 60 -9.99 1.43 3.31
CA SER A 60 -9.29 2.70 3.08
C SER A 60 -7.88 2.75 3.68
N SER A 61 -7.60 2.00 4.74
CA SER A 61 -6.31 2.01 5.45
C SER A 61 -5.32 0.96 4.95
N MET A 62 -5.83 -0.12 4.37
CA MET A 62 -5.05 -1.26 3.90
C MET A 62 -3.99 -0.86 2.86
N VAL A 63 -4.36 -0.08 1.84
CA VAL A 63 -3.45 0.36 0.77
C VAL A 63 -2.29 1.17 1.34
N ILE A 64 -2.58 2.12 2.22
CA ILE A 64 -1.58 3.00 2.85
C ILE A 64 -0.60 2.18 3.69
N ASN A 65 -1.12 1.25 4.50
CA ASN A 65 -0.29 0.41 5.38
C ASN A 65 0.68 -0.46 4.58
N ILE A 66 0.20 -1.02 3.48
CA ILE A 66 0.98 -1.96 2.67
C ILE A 66 2.01 -1.23 1.85
N LEU A 67 1.66 -0.09 1.27
CA LEU A 67 2.63 0.75 0.57
C LEU A 67 3.72 1.24 1.54
N ALA A 68 3.35 1.66 2.75
CA ALA A 68 4.32 2.05 3.78
C ALA A 68 5.25 0.89 4.16
N GLN A 69 4.71 -0.30 4.37
CA GLN A 69 5.50 -1.49 4.71
C GLN A 69 6.42 -1.92 3.55
N ALA A 70 5.92 -1.89 2.31
CA ALA A 70 6.70 -2.23 1.13
C ALA A 70 7.87 -1.25 0.93
N LEU A 71 7.62 0.05 1.06
CA LEU A 71 8.67 1.07 1.01
C LEU A 71 9.66 0.92 2.17
N TYR A 72 9.19 0.63 3.38
CA TYR A 72 10.07 0.35 4.51
C TYR A 72 10.99 -0.84 4.24
N LEU A 73 10.47 -1.96 3.75
CA LEU A 73 11.26 -3.13 3.40
C LEU A 73 12.26 -2.84 2.27
N LEU A 74 11.88 -2.01 1.30
CA LEU A 74 12.75 -1.56 0.23
C LEU A 74 13.86 -0.63 0.72
N PHE A 75 13.59 0.24 1.69
CA PHE A 75 14.59 1.16 2.25
C PHE A 75 15.48 0.53 3.31
N ALA A 76 14.94 -0.43 4.07
CA ALA A 76 15.70 -1.25 5.04
C ALA A 76 16.39 -2.45 4.37
N ALA A 77 16.65 -2.38 3.06
CA ALA A 77 17.21 -3.46 2.27
C ALA A 77 18.51 -4.01 2.88
N ASN A 78 18.53 -5.32 3.07
CA ASN A 78 19.58 -6.06 3.76
C ASN A 78 19.99 -7.34 2.99
N ASP A 79 19.42 -7.59 1.82
CA ASP A 79 19.85 -8.61 0.87
C ASP A 79 20.00 -8.03 -0.56
N ASP A 80 20.78 -8.70 -1.41
CA ASP A 80 21.05 -8.24 -2.77
C ASP A 80 19.78 -8.12 -3.63
N SER A 81 18.78 -8.94 -3.33
CA SER A 81 17.48 -8.93 -4.02
C SER A 81 16.67 -7.67 -3.69
N LEU A 82 16.60 -7.26 -2.42
CA LEU A 82 15.97 -6.02 -1.98
C LEU A 82 16.74 -4.81 -2.48
N TYR A 83 18.08 -4.87 -2.54
CA TYR A 83 18.87 -3.80 -3.18
C TYR A 83 18.60 -3.69 -4.69
N ALA A 84 18.36 -4.81 -5.39
CA ALA A 84 17.92 -4.77 -6.78
C ALA A 84 16.53 -4.13 -6.91
N LEU A 85 15.58 -4.51 -6.06
CA LEU A 85 14.23 -3.91 -6.02
C LEU A 85 14.27 -2.41 -5.67
N GLN A 86 15.11 -2.02 -4.71
CA GLN A 86 15.30 -0.63 -4.30
C GLN A 86 15.82 0.22 -5.47
N ARG A 87 16.84 -0.26 -6.19
CA ARG A 87 17.37 0.43 -7.38
C ARG A 87 16.32 0.55 -8.48
N GLY A 88 15.55 -0.51 -8.73
CA GLY A 88 14.46 -0.47 -9.70
C GLY A 88 13.34 0.48 -9.27
N CYS A 89 13.04 0.58 -7.97
CA CYS A 89 12.06 1.53 -7.44
C CYS A 89 12.51 2.98 -7.64
N PHE A 90 13.78 3.31 -7.38
CA PHE A 90 14.30 4.64 -7.67
C PHE A 90 14.28 4.97 -9.17
N ARG A 91 14.65 4.00 -10.02
CA ARG A 91 14.54 4.15 -11.48
C ARG A 91 13.10 4.33 -11.93
N TYR A 92 12.16 3.65 -11.27
CA TYR A 92 10.75 3.78 -11.54
C TYR A 92 10.27 5.21 -11.29
N PHE A 93 10.65 5.81 -10.17
CA PHE A 93 10.32 7.21 -9.86
C PHE A 93 10.97 8.22 -10.84
N GLN A 94 12.07 7.86 -11.49
CA GLN A 94 12.70 8.70 -12.51
C GLN A 94 12.02 8.64 -13.87
N ASN A 95 11.17 7.64 -14.13
CA ASN A 95 10.54 7.42 -15.45
C ASN A 95 9.36 8.35 -15.74
N GLY A 96 9.04 9.29 -14.85
CA GLY A 96 8.12 10.40 -15.13
C GLY A 96 7.04 10.61 -14.07
N PRO A 97 6.20 11.65 -14.25
CA PRO A 97 5.28 12.14 -13.23
C PRO A 97 4.21 11.12 -12.83
N LYS A 98 3.66 10.32 -13.77
CA LYS A 98 2.72 9.24 -13.41
C LYS A 98 3.31 8.22 -12.42
N CYS A 99 4.60 7.91 -12.56
CA CYS A 99 5.27 6.92 -11.72
C CYS A 99 5.56 7.44 -10.30
N THR A 100 5.46 8.75 -10.09
CA THR A 100 5.60 9.38 -8.77
C THR A 100 4.26 9.81 -8.18
N ASP A 101 3.38 10.39 -9.00
CA ASP A 101 2.12 10.99 -8.54
C ASP A 101 1.16 9.93 -8.02
N GLU A 102 1.01 8.80 -8.71
CA GLU A 102 0.09 7.73 -8.29
C GLU A 102 0.52 7.08 -6.96
N PRO A 103 1.80 6.66 -6.78
CA PRO A 103 2.27 6.20 -5.47
C PRO A 103 2.18 7.26 -4.36
N VAL A 104 2.44 8.54 -4.66
CA VAL A 104 2.30 9.63 -3.68
C VAL A 104 0.84 9.85 -3.30
N LEU A 105 -0.10 9.80 -4.25
CA LEU A 105 -1.53 9.86 -3.98
C LEU A 105 -2.00 8.66 -3.15
N MET A 106 -1.42 7.48 -3.35
CA MET A 106 -1.68 6.31 -2.52
C MET A 106 -1.15 6.48 -1.10
N LEU A 107 0.07 7.02 -0.94
CA LEU A 107 0.64 7.36 0.38
C LEU A 107 -0.20 8.41 1.11
N ALA A 108 -0.68 9.41 0.37
CA ALA A 108 -1.58 10.44 0.87
C ALA A 108 -2.98 9.89 1.19
N GLY A 109 -3.31 8.66 0.78
CA GLY A 109 -4.63 8.07 0.97
C GLY A 109 -5.72 8.70 0.08
N LEU A 110 -5.33 9.44 -0.95
CA LEU A 110 -6.25 10.01 -1.95
C LEU A 110 -6.61 8.97 -3.03
N LEU A 111 -5.66 8.10 -3.39
CA LEU A 111 -5.87 7.00 -4.32
C LEU A 111 -5.97 5.67 -3.56
N LYS A 112 -7.17 5.10 -3.52
CA LYS A 112 -7.50 3.91 -2.71
C LYS A 112 -7.82 2.68 -3.57
N GLN A 113 -7.04 2.48 -4.64
CA GLN A 113 -7.27 1.41 -5.61
C GLN A 113 -6.19 0.32 -5.48
N PRO A 114 -6.53 -0.85 -4.94
CA PRO A 114 -5.59 -1.98 -4.79
C PRO A 114 -4.97 -2.48 -6.10
N SER A 115 -5.78 -2.52 -7.17
CA SER A 115 -5.33 -2.94 -8.49
C SER A 115 -4.19 -2.07 -9.03
N VAL A 116 -4.26 -0.75 -8.78
CA VAL A 116 -3.22 0.20 -9.15
C VAL A 116 -1.94 -0.08 -8.37
N LEU A 117 -2.04 -0.41 -7.08
CA LEU A 117 -0.89 -0.70 -6.21
C LEU A 117 -0.14 -1.93 -6.73
N ILE A 118 -0.90 -2.98 -7.05
CA ILE A 118 -0.37 -4.23 -7.60
C ILE A 118 0.33 -3.96 -8.94
N SER A 119 -0.29 -3.16 -9.83
CA SER A 119 0.28 -2.81 -11.12
C SER A 119 1.62 -2.06 -10.99
N HIS A 120 1.70 -1.05 -10.12
CA HIS A 120 2.95 -0.32 -9.85
C HIS A 120 4.03 -1.24 -9.29
N PHE A 121 3.67 -2.08 -8.32
CA PHE A 121 4.62 -2.96 -7.65
C PHE A 121 5.22 -3.98 -8.61
N PHE A 122 4.41 -4.61 -9.47
CA PHE A 122 4.93 -5.51 -10.52
C PHE A 122 5.76 -4.76 -11.55
N THR A 123 5.37 -3.53 -11.92
CA THR A 123 6.16 -2.69 -12.83
C THR A 123 7.56 -2.41 -12.26
N VAL A 124 7.65 -2.09 -10.96
CA VAL A 124 8.92 -1.92 -10.24
C VAL A 124 9.71 -3.23 -10.23
N ALA A 125 9.08 -4.38 -9.97
CA ALA A 125 9.75 -5.68 -9.98
C ALA A 125 10.37 -6.02 -11.35
N PHE A 126 9.63 -5.84 -12.44
CA PHE A 126 10.14 -6.07 -13.80
C PHE A 126 11.23 -5.06 -14.19
N LEU A 127 11.08 -3.80 -13.81
CA LEU A 127 12.11 -2.78 -14.04
C LEU A 127 13.39 -3.11 -13.26
N SER A 128 13.27 -3.63 -12.04
CA SER A 128 14.40 -4.07 -11.23
C SER A 128 15.19 -5.19 -11.89
N ILE A 129 14.48 -6.20 -12.43
CA ILE A 129 15.10 -7.29 -13.20
C ILE A 129 15.81 -6.75 -14.45
N ARG A 130 15.18 -5.80 -15.18
CA ARG A 130 15.82 -5.16 -16.34
C ARG A 130 17.08 -4.38 -15.96
N VAL A 131 17.04 -3.60 -14.89
CA VAL A 131 18.20 -2.84 -14.39
C VAL A 131 19.31 -3.79 -13.95
N GLN A 132 18.96 -4.89 -13.29
CA GLN A 132 19.91 -5.93 -12.89
C GLN A 132 20.56 -6.61 -14.10
N LEU A 133 19.79 -6.88 -15.16
CA LEU A 133 20.34 -7.44 -16.41
C LEU A 133 21.38 -6.51 -17.03
N SER A 134 21.07 -5.22 -17.13
CA SER A 134 21.99 -4.22 -17.68
C SER A 134 23.26 -4.02 -16.83
N ALA A 135 23.18 -4.30 -15.52
CA ALA A 135 24.32 -4.20 -14.61
C ALA A 135 25.14 -5.50 -14.52
N THR A 136 24.65 -6.62 -15.04
CA THR A 136 25.32 -7.92 -14.93
C THR A 136 26.40 -8.07 -16.01
N PRO A 137 27.68 -8.31 -15.65
CA PRO A 137 28.73 -8.58 -16.62
C PRO A 137 28.46 -9.87 -17.40
N TRP A 138 28.93 -9.95 -18.65
CA TRP A 138 28.79 -11.15 -19.50
C TRP A 138 29.31 -12.44 -18.84
N SER A 139 30.28 -12.34 -17.94
CA SER A 139 30.83 -13.48 -17.18
C SER A 139 29.87 -14.07 -16.14
N GLN A 140 28.90 -13.30 -15.64
CA GLN A 140 27.96 -13.71 -14.59
C GLN A 140 26.54 -13.96 -15.10
N LEU A 141 26.35 -13.97 -16.43
CA LEU A 141 25.04 -14.14 -17.06
C LEU A 141 24.36 -15.46 -16.69
N TYR A 142 25.13 -16.49 -16.33
CA TYR A 142 24.60 -17.78 -15.90
C TYR A 142 23.89 -17.73 -14.53
N MET A 143 24.27 -16.81 -13.64
CA MET A 143 23.61 -16.59 -12.34
C MET A 143 22.40 -15.65 -12.43
N PHE A 144 22.31 -14.86 -13.51
CA PHE A 144 21.22 -13.93 -13.73
C PHE A 144 19.80 -14.51 -13.56
N PRO A 145 19.45 -15.69 -14.13
CA PRO A 145 18.10 -16.24 -13.96
C PRO A 145 17.80 -16.58 -12.49
N ILE A 146 18.77 -17.08 -11.74
CA ILE A 146 18.61 -17.41 -10.31
C ILE A 146 18.34 -16.14 -9.52
N ASN A 147 19.14 -15.09 -9.73
CA ASN A 147 18.99 -13.81 -9.05
C ASN A 147 17.67 -13.13 -9.40
N SER A 148 17.23 -13.22 -10.67
CA SER A 148 15.95 -12.68 -11.12
C SER A 148 14.75 -13.38 -10.47
N ILE A 149 14.82 -14.71 -10.34
CA ILE A 149 13.80 -15.49 -9.62
C ILE A 149 13.75 -15.09 -8.15
N GLN A 150 14.90 -14.89 -7.49
CA GLN A 150 14.94 -14.45 -6.09
C GLN A 150 14.31 -13.06 -5.91
N VAL A 151 14.63 -12.11 -6.79
CA VAL A 151 14.03 -10.76 -6.80
C VAL A 151 12.52 -10.83 -6.97
N PHE A 152 12.04 -11.61 -7.94
CA PHE A 152 10.61 -11.78 -8.18
C PHE A 152 9.91 -12.49 -7.01
N TRP A 153 10.54 -13.52 -6.44
CA TRP A 153 10.03 -14.22 -5.27
C TRP A 153 9.87 -13.29 -4.07
N LYS A 154 10.87 -12.46 -3.78
CA LYS A 154 10.82 -11.46 -2.71
C LYS A 154 9.69 -10.45 -2.94
N ALA A 155 9.54 -9.98 -4.16
CA ALA A 155 8.41 -9.12 -4.54
C ALA A 155 7.06 -9.82 -4.25
N CYS A 156 6.90 -11.07 -4.68
CA CYS A 156 5.70 -11.86 -4.41
C CYS A 156 5.42 -12.02 -2.91
N VAL A 157 6.42 -12.34 -2.09
CA VAL A 157 6.25 -12.49 -0.63
C VAL A 157 5.76 -11.19 0.02
N VAL A 158 6.17 -10.03 -0.48
CA VAL A 158 5.72 -8.73 0.02
C VAL A 158 4.27 -8.43 -0.38
N ILE A 159 3.84 -8.80 -1.60
CA ILE A 159 2.51 -8.44 -2.11
C ILE A 159 1.43 -9.52 -1.92
N LEU A 160 1.79 -10.79 -1.76
CA LEU A 160 0.84 -11.88 -1.55
C LEU A 160 -0.05 -11.71 -0.31
N PRO A 161 0.47 -11.24 0.85
CA PRO A 161 -0.37 -10.94 2.00
C PRO A 161 -1.47 -9.92 1.69
N PHE A 162 -1.22 -8.98 0.77
CA PHE A 162 -2.20 -8.00 0.33
C PHE A 162 -3.29 -8.62 -0.54
N LEU A 163 -2.88 -9.39 -1.55
CA LEU A 163 -3.80 -10.14 -2.42
C LEU A 163 -4.73 -11.03 -1.59
N TYR A 164 -4.18 -11.69 -0.57
CA TYR A 164 -4.96 -12.47 0.37
C TYR A 164 -5.92 -11.62 1.21
N ALA A 165 -5.46 -10.48 1.74
CA ALA A 165 -6.30 -9.57 2.51
C ALA A 165 -7.44 -8.96 1.68
N GLU A 166 -7.24 -8.74 0.38
CA GLU A 166 -8.25 -8.26 -0.55
C GLU A 166 -9.26 -9.34 -0.94
N LEU A 167 -8.83 -10.59 -1.15
CA LEU A 167 -9.72 -11.72 -1.44
C LEU A 167 -10.56 -12.16 -0.23
N THR A 168 -10.11 -11.84 0.98
CA THR A 168 -10.80 -12.18 2.25
C THR A 168 -11.60 -11.00 2.83
N SER A 169 -11.60 -9.85 2.16
CA SER A 169 -12.37 -8.65 2.53
C SER A 169 -13.60 -8.47 1.68
#